data_AF-A0A7Y7YQW9-F1
#
_entry.id   AF-A0A7Y7YQW9-F1
#
_cell.length_a   1.000
_cell.length_b   1.000
_cell.length_c   1.000
_cell.angle_alpha   90.00
_cell.angle_beta   90.00
_cell.angle_gamma   90.00
#
_symmetry.space_group_name_H-M   'P 1'
#
loop_
_entity.id
_entity.type
_entity.pdbx_description
1 polymer ?
#
loop_
_entity_poly.entity_id
_entity_poly.type
_entity_poly.pdbx_seq_one_letter_code
_entity_poly.pdbx_strand_id
1 'polypeptide(L)'
;MRFADYPWTERRIYWLNEDGSHHLAAARYQARRLCTQVPLTGTLYRYHVNGQMIVALRNKWNMFLIPDKDLFGSFFDAMKDFGCPFGNGELPHNMHDDTKISEKLCVIWLERGARKPDAVARVLTLAGFPDFGLQLESLARRTGAFSR
;
A
#
# COMPACT_ATOMS: atom_id res chain seq x y z
N MET A 1 -0.66 3.19 -26.41
CA MET A 1 -1.57 3.65 -25.32
C MET A 1 -1.92 2.49 -24.42
N ARG A 2 -1.73 2.66 -23.10
CA ARG A 2 -2.00 1.62 -22.11
C ARG A 2 -3.09 2.10 -21.16
N PHE A 3 -3.98 1.19 -20.80
CA PHE A 3 -4.94 1.36 -19.72
C PHE A 3 -4.60 0.38 -18.60
N ALA A 4 -4.81 0.77 -17.36
CA ALA A 4 -4.62 -0.08 -16.20
C ALA A 4 -5.91 -0.14 -15.37
N ASP A 5 -6.35 -1.35 -15.03
CA ASP A 5 -7.38 -1.63 -14.03
C ASP A 5 -6.71 -2.00 -12.72
N TYR A 6 -6.89 -1.16 -11.70
CA TYR A 6 -6.46 -1.36 -10.32
C TYR A 6 -7.70 -1.50 -9.43
N PRO A 7 -8.21 -2.71 -9.19
CA PRO A 7 -9.47 -2.94 -8.47
C PRO A 7 -9.50 -2.41 -7.03
N TRP A 8 -8.34 -2.11 -6.45
CA TRP A 8 -8.19 -1.56 -5.10
C TRP A 8 -8.24 -0.03 -5.03
N THR A 9 -8.39 0.65 -6.16
CA THR A 9 -8.43 2.13 -6.24
C THR A 9 -9.85 2.61 -6.51
N GLU A 10 -10.17 3.82 -6.07
CA GLU A 10 -11.51 4.41 -6.26
C GLU A 10 -11.87 4.60 -7.74
N ARG A 11 -10.94 5.11 -8.55
CA ARG A 11 -11.18 5.38 -9.98
C ARG A 11 -11.14 4.12 -10.85
N ARG A 12 -10.53 3.03 -10.34
CA ARG A 12 -10.36 1.71 -10.96
C ARG A 12 -9.57 1.70 -12.27
N ILE A 13 -10.01 2.45 -13.29
CA ILE A 13 -9.39 2.50 -14.62
C ILE A 13 -8.56 3.79 -14.77
N TYR A 14 -7.29 3.60 -15.12
CA TYR A 14 -6.33 4.66 -15.38
C TYR A 14 -5.85 4.58 -16.82
N TRP A 15 -5.69 5.73 -17.44
CA TRP A 15 -4.95 5.84 -18.69
C TRP A 15 -3.49 6.17 -18.35
N LEU A 16 -2.58 5.35 -18.85
CA LEU A 16 -1.16 5.51 -18.68
C LEU A 16 -0.60 6.07 -19.98
N ASN A 17 -0.34 7.38 -19.99
CA ASN A 17 0.34 8.00 -21.12
C ASN A 17 1.80 7.56 -21.13
N GLU A 18 2.31 7.21 -22.31
CA GLU A 18 3.75 6.98 -22.50
C GLU A 18 4.49 8.29 -22.81
N ASP A 19 3.74 9.35 -23.16
CA ASP A 19 4.27 10.67 -23.48
C ASP A 19 3.81 11.75 -22.46
N GLY A 20 4.23 13.00 -22.63
CA GLY A 20 3.85 14.12 -21.78
C GLY A 20 2.32 14.30 -21.67
N SER A 21 1.81 14.47 -20.45
CA SER A 21 0.38 14.67 -20.17
C SER A 21 -0.23 15.87 -20.92
N HIS A 22 0.60 16.86 -21.28
CA HIS A 22 0.19 18.07 -21.99
C HIS A 22 -0.25 17.80 -23.44
N HIS A 23 0.28 16.78 -24.12
CA HIS A 23 -0.15 16.43 -25.48
C HIS A 23 -1.59 15.94 -25.53
N LEU A 24 -2.00 15.08 -24.59
CA LEU A 24 -3.41 14.68 -24.51
C LEU A 24 -4.29 15.85 -24.09
N ALA A 25 -3.84 16.69 -23.15
CA ALA A 25 -4.60 17.87 -22.74
C ALA A 25 -4.92 18.77 -23.94
N ALA A 26 -3.93 19.02 -24.80
CA ALA A 26 -4.11 19.76 -26.05
C ALA A 26 -5.06 19.05 -27.03
N ALA A 27 -4.88 17.75 -27.28
CA ALA A 27 -5.74 16.98 -28.18
C ALA A 27 -7.20 16.96 -27.68
N ARG A 28 -7.41 16.75 -26.38
CA ARG A 28 -8.73 16.77 -25.73
C ARG A 28 -9.36 18.16 -25.79
N TYR A 29 -8.59 19.23 -25.66
CA TYR A 29 -9.07 20.59 -25.81
C TYR A 29 -9.59 20.85 -27.23
N GLN A 30 -8.82 20.45 -28.25
CA GLN A 30 -9.24 20.60 -29.65
C GLN A 30 -10.48 19.77 -29.98
N ALA A 31 -10.52 18.50 -29.57
CA ALA A 31 -11.68 17.62 -29.79
C ALA A 31 -12.97 18.21 -29.19
N ARG A 32 -12.89 18.83 -28.00
CA ARG A 32 -14.02 19.55 -27.39
C ARG A 32 -14.44 20.78 -28.20
N ARG A 33 -13.51 21.59 -28.69
CA ARG A 33 -13.84 22.77 -29.51
C ARG A 33 -14.50 22.41 -30.83
N LEU A 34 -14.15 21.26 -31.40
CA LEU A 34 -14.68 20.76 -32.66
C LEU A 34 -15.94 19.92 -32.48
N CYS A 35 -16.41 19.69 -31.25
CA CYS A 35 -17.53 18.80 -30.92
C CYS A 35 -17.36 17.38 -31.48
N THR A 36 -16.11 16.91 -31.60
CA THR A 36 -15.78 15.59 -32.17
C THR A 36 -15.52 14.59 -31.04
N GLN A 37 -16.20 13.44 -31.09
CA GLN A 37 -15.85 12.31 -30.26
C GLN A 37 -14.66 11.56 -30.86
N VAL A 38 -13.57 11.48 -30.11
CA VAL A 38 -12.39 10.71 -30.49
C VAL A 38 -12.30 9.49 -29.58
N PRO A 39 -12.58 8.27 -30.08
CA PRO A 39 -12.45 7.07 -29.26
C PRO A 39 -10.98 6.83 -28.90
N LEU A 40 -10.72 6.57 -27.62
CA LEU A 40 -9.40 6.15 -27.16
C LEU A 40 -9.35 4.62 -27.10
N THR A 41 -8.52 4.01 -27.92
CA THR A 41 -8.30 2.56 -27.96
C THR A 41 -6.89 2.21 -27.51
N GLY A 42 -6.74 1.09 -26.83
CA GLY A 42 -5.44 0.63 -26.35
C GLY A 42 -5.55 -0.65 -25.54
N THR A 43 -4.41 -1.17 -25.09
CA THR A 43 -4.34 -2.40 -24.31
C THR A 43 -4.72 -2.14 -22.86
N LEU A 44 -5.67 -2.92 -22.33
CA LEU A 44 -6.02 -2.91 -20.90
C LEU A 44 -5.22 -3.96 -20.14
N TYR A 45 -4.40 -3.50 -19.20
CA TYR A 45 -3.71 -4.34 -18.22
C TYR A 45 -4.54 -4.39 -16.95
N ARG A 46 -4.85 -5.60 -16.47
CA ARG A 46 -5.57 -5.80 -15.21
C ARG A 46 -4.59 -6.28 -14.16
N TYR A 47 -4.54 -5.57 -13.04
CA TYR A 47 -3.68 -5.91 -11.93
C TYR A 47 -4.50 -6.49 -10.80
N HIS A 48 -3.90 -7.42 -10.07
CA HIS A 48 -4.54 -8.08 -8.94
C HIS A 48 -3.60 -8.06 -7.74
N VAL A 49 -4.20 -7.98 -6.56
CA VAL A 49 -3.46 -8.16 -5.31
C VAL A 49 -3.07 -9.63 -5.21
N ASN A 50 -1.78 -9.90 -5.00
CA ASN A 50 -1.29 -11.26 -4.85
C ASN A 50 -1.62 -11.79 -3.44
N GLY A 51 -2.78 -12.43 -3.32
CA GLY A 51 -3.25 -13.01 -2.05
C GLY A 51 -2.31 -14.08 -1.48
N GLN A 52 -1.65 -14.88 -2.32
CA GLN A 52 -0.68 -15.87 -1.87
C GLN A 52 0.53 -15.21 -1.20
N MET A 53 1.01 -14.10 -1.77
CA MET A 53 2.10 -13.34 -1.17
C MET A 53 1.69 -12.70 0.16
N ILE A 54 0.44 -12.26 0.31
CA ILE A 54 -0.06 -11.75 1.59
C ILE A 54 -0.05 -12.84 2.66
N VAL A 55 -0.50 -14.05 2.32
CA VAL A 55 -0.41 -15.21 3.23
C VAL A 55 1.04 -15.51 3.59
N ALA A 56 1.95 -15.51 2.61
CA ALA A 56 3.38 -15.74 2.86
C ALA A 56 4.00 -14.69 3.79
N LEU A 57 3.69 -13.40 3.58
CA LEU A 57 4.14 -12.31 4.45
C LEU A 57 3.61 -12.49 5.87
N ARG A 58 2.32 -12.79 6.02
CA ARG A 58 1.70 -13.01 7.32
C ARG A 58 2.21 -14.23 8.05
N ASN A 59 2.58 -15.29 7.34
CA ASN A 59 3.17 -16.47 7.96
C ASN A 59 4.59 -16.21 8.47
N LYS A 60 5.33 -15.30 7.81
CA LYS A 60 6.71 -14.99 8.18
C LYS A 60 6.83 -13.84 9.18
N TRP A 61 5.93 -12.87 9.15
CA TRP A 61 6.07 -11.61 9.89
C TRP A 61 4.81 -11.26 10.69
N ASN A 62 5.01 -10.77 11.92
CA ASN A 62 4.08 -9.85 12.55
C ASN A 62 4.40 -8.44 12.02
N MET A 63 3.39 -7.72 11.53
CA MET A 63 3.56 -6.42 10.90
C MET A 63 2.69 -5.39 11.62
N PHE A 64 3.29 -4.34 12.17
CA PHE A 64 2.56 -3.30 12.90
C PHE A 64 2.83 -1.93 12.31
N LEU A 65 1.84 -1.04 12.42
CA LEU A 65 2.00 0.37 12.09
C LEU A 65 2.40 1.14 13.35
N ILE A 66 3.45 1.95 13.25
CA ILE A 66 3.85 2.90 14.29
C ILE A 66 4.09 4.29 13.68
N PRO A 67 4.01 5.37 14.46
CA PRO A 67 4.46 6.69 14.02
C PRO A 67 5.94 6.67 13.60
N ASP A 68 6.24 7.24 12.44
CA ASP A 68 7.59 7.30 11.88
C ASP A 68 8.56 8.04 12.80
N LYS A 69 8.06 9.07 13.50
CA LYS A 69 8.83 9.83 14.50
C LYS A 69 9.30 8.98 15.68
N ASP A 70 8.56 7.92 16.02
CA ASP A 70 8.87 7.04 17.16
C ASP A 70 9.82 5.91 16.75
N LEU A 71 9.90 5.60 15.44
CA LEU A 71 10.70 4.50 14.90
C LEU A 71 12.16 4.59 15.34
N PHE A 72 12.84 5.70 15.05
CA PHE A 72 14.25 5.93 15.38
C PHE A 72 14.46 6.63 16.73
N GLY A 73 13.40 6.74 17.54
CA GLY A 73 13.45 7.23 18.90
C GLY A 73 13.21 6.10 19.89
N SER A 74 12.10 6.23 20.63
CA SER A 74 11.74 5.33 21.71
C SER A 74 11.63 3.87 21.28
N PHE A 75 11.11 3.60 20.08
CA PHE A 75 10.98 2.23 19.59
C PHE A 75 12.35 1.59 19.31
N PHE A 76 13.22 2.26 18.54
CA PHE A 76 14.55 1.74 18.24
C PHE A 76 15.36 1.48 19.52
N ASP A 77 15.37 2.42 20.46
CA ASP A 77 16.10 2.26 21.71
C ASP A 77 15.56 1.10 22.55
N ALA A 78 14.22 0.97 22.67
CA ALA A 78 13.62 -0.16 23.36
C ALA A 78 13.98 -1.51 22.72
N MET A 79 13.99 -1.58 21.38
CA MET A 79 14.37 -2.79 20.64
C MET A 79 15.85 -3.10 20.79
N LYS A 80 16.72 -2.08 20.79
CA LYS A 80 18.16 -2.20 21.01
C LYS A 80 18.45 -2.73 22.41
N ASP A 81 17.86 -2.13 23.44
CA ASP A 81 18.06 -2.51 24.84
C ASP A 81 17.50 -3.91 25.14
N PHE A 82 16.34 -4.24 24.57
CA PHE A 82 15.78 -5.59 24.64
C PHE A 82 16.56 -6.60 23.76
N GLY A 83 17.42 -6.11 22.85
CA GLY A 83 18.19 -6.90 21.90
C GLY A 83 17.31 -7.70 20.95
N CYS A 84 16.25 -7.06 20.40
CA CYS A 84 15.32 -7.66 19.47
C CYS A 84 15.52 -7.09 18.06
N PRO A 85 15.80 -7.94 17.05
CA PRO A 85 15.87 -7.48 15.67
C PRO A 85 14.46 -7.14 15.14
N PHE A 86 14.40 -6.19 14.22
CA PHE A 86 13.21 -5.86 13.46
C PHE A 86 13.60 -5.27 12.10
N GLY A 87 12.69 -5.36 11.13
CA GLY A 87 12.78 -4.59 9.88
C GLY A 87 11.84 -3.38 9.93
N ASN A 88 12.10 -2.37 9.10
CA ASN A 88 11.20 -1.24 8.90
C ASN A 88 10.94 -1.01 7.40
N GLY A 89 9.79 -0.43 7.07
CA GLY A 89 9.46 -0.05 5.70
C GLY A 89 8.42 1.05 5.65
N GLU A 90 8.46 1.86 4.59
CA GLU A 90 7.46 2.88 4.35
C GLU A 90 6.13 2.28 3.89
N LEU A 91 5.03 2.97 4.21
CA LEU A 91 3.73 2.62 3.65
C LEU A 91 3.62 3.11 2.20
N PRO A 92 2.92 2.36 1.33
CA PRO A 92 2.55 2.89 0.02
C PRO A 92 1.72 4.18 0.19
N HIS A 93 2.10 5.24 -0.53
CA HIS A 93 1.46 6.57 -0.42
C HIS A 93 -0.06 6.53 -0.64
N ASN A 94 -0.56 5.61 -1.46
CA ASN A 94 -1.99 5.43 -1.70
C ASN A 94 -2.74 4.74 -0.53
N MET A 95 -2.03 4.17 0.45
CA MET A 95 -2.60 3.61 1.68
C MET A 95 -2.44 4.56 2.88
N HIS A 96 -1.55 5.53 2.76
CA HIS A 96 -1.26 6.51 3.79
C HIS A 96 -0.80 7.82 3.15
N ASP A 97 -1.73 8.77 3.08
CA ASP A 97 -1.47 10.11 2.55
C ASP A 97 -0.94 11.00 3.69
N ASP A 98 0.39 11.10 3.76
CA ASP A 98 1.13 11.90 4.74
C ASP A 98 0.94 13.41 4.54
N THR A 99 0.32 13.84 3.42
CA THR A 99 -0.01 15.26 3.18
C THR A 99 -1.33 15.68 3.81
N LYS A 100 -2.18 14.71 4.22
CA LYS A 100 -3.51 14.95 4.82
C LYS A 100 -3.62 14.52 6.28
N ILE A 101 -2.67 13.75 6.78
CA ILE A 101 -2.63 13.25 8.16
C ILE A 101 -1.43 13.89 8.86
N SER A 102 -1.61 14.33 10.11
CA SER A 102 -0.57 15.03 10.88
C SER A 102 0.64 14.16 11.25
N GLU A 103 0.59 12.85 11.00
CA GLU A 103 1.59 11.90 11.48
C GLU A 103 1.83 10.79 10.45
N LYS A 104 3.06 10.77 9.90
CA LYS A 104 3.54 9.74 8.99
C LYS A 104 3.66 8.41 9.74
N LEU A 105 3.14 7.33 9.17
CA LEU A 105 3.25 5.98 9.71
C LEU A 105 4.27 5.15 8.93
N CYS A 106 4.94 4.23 9.62
CA CYS A 106 5.80 3.21 9.02
C CYS A 106 5.39 1.81 9.48
N VAL A 107 5.82 0.80 8.72
CA VAL A 107 5.59 -0.61 9.04
C VAL A 107 6.84 -1.16 9.74
N ILE A 108 6.65 -1.75 10.91
CA ILE A 108 7.68 -2.58 11.56
C ILE A 108 7.40 -4.06 11.31
N TRP A 109 8.47 -4.81 11.08
CA TRP A 109 8.46 -6.22 10.69
C TRP A 109 9.16 -7.04 11.77
N LEU A 110 8.41 -7.94 12.41
CA LEU A 110 8.88 -8.79 13.49
C LEU A 110 8.75 -10.26 13.05
N GLU A 111 9.87 -10.97 12.94
CA GLU A 111 9.88 -12.35 12.45
C GLU A 111 9.08 -13.27 13.39
N ARG A 112 8.13 -14.02 12.83
CA ARG A 112 7.32 -14.98 13.60
C ARG A 112 8.15 -16.19 14.00
N GLY A 113 7.86 -16.75 15.17
CA GLY A 113 8.54 -17.95 15.69
C GLY A 113 9.86 -17.63 16.41
N ALA A 114 10.30 -16.37 16.42
CA ALA A 114 11.45 -15.92 17.17
C ALA A 114 11.01 -15.38 18.54
N ARG A 115 11.63 -15.87 19.63
CA ARG A 115 11.22 -15.60 21.02
C ARG A 115 11.06 -14.11 21.33
N LYS A 116 12.02 -13.26 20.94
CA LYS A 116 12.01 -11.82 21.22
C LYS A 116 11.03 -11.06 20.31
N PRO A 117 11.07 -11.21 18.97
CA PRO A 117 10.07 -10.60 18.09
C PRO A 117 8.62 -10.97 18.44
N ASP A 118 8.34 -12.22 18.79
CA ASP A 118 6.99 -12.63 19.21
C ASP A 118 6.59 -12.01 20.56
N ALA A 119 7.54 -11.76 21.47
CA ALA A 119 7.26 -11.03 22.71
C ALA A 119 6.89 -9.58 22.44
N VAL A 120 7.63 -8.90 21.57
CA VAL A 120 7.33 -7.52 21.14
C VAL A 120 5.99 -7.47 20.41
N ALA A 121 5.72 -8.41 19.51
CA ALA A 121 4.44 -8.49 18.81
C ALA A 121 3.26 -8.63 19.76
N ARG A 122 3.38 -9.42 20.83
CA ARG A 122 2.36 -9.52 21.88
C ARG A 122 2.15 -8.18 22.60
N VAL A 123 3.24 -7.48 22.96
CA VAL A 123 3.15 -6.16 23.61
C VAL A 123 2.44 -5.15 22.70
N LEU A 124 2.81 -5.07 21.43
CA LEU A 124 2.19 -4.16 20.46
C LEU A 124 0.71 -4.49 20.23
N THR A 125 0.37 -5.79 20.17
CA THR A 125 -1.02 -6.24 20.08
C THR A 125 -1.83 -5.80 21.31
N LEU A 126 -1.30 -6.03 22.52
CA LEU A 126 -1.96 -5.66 23.77
C LEU A 126 -2.10 -4.14 23.93
N ALA A 127 -1.14 -3.38 23.40
CA ALA A 127 -1.17 -1.92 23.37
C ALA A 127 -2.08 -1.35 22.27
N GLY A 128 -2.67 -2.19 21.41
CA GLY A 128 -3.64 -1.78 20.40
C GLY A 128 -3.01 -1.18 19.14
N PHE A 129 -1.72 -1.42 18.87
CA PHE A 129 -1.11 -0.97 17.62
C PHE A 129 -1.76 -1.68 16.41
N PRO A 130 -2.03 -0.97 15.30
CA PRO A 130 -2.68 -1.57 14.14
C PRO A 130 -1.85 -2.69 13.51
N ASP A 131 -2.47 -3.85 13.28
CA ASP A 131 -1.90 -4.96 12.52
C ASP A 131 -2.02 -4.66 11.01
N PHE A 132 -0.88 -4.45 10.36
CA PHE A 132 -0.81 -4.18 8.93
C PHE A 132 -1.15 -5.41 8.07
N GLY A 133 -0.88 -6.62 8.58
CA GLY A 133 -1.27 -7.87 7.93
C GLY A 133 -2.79 -8.04 7.79
N LEU A 134 -3.58 -7.52 8.74
CA LEU A 134 -5.04 -7.46 8.60
C LEU A 134 -5.48 -6.47 7.52
N GLN A 135 -4.77 -5.35 7.36
CA GLN A 135 -5.05 -4.37 6.30
C GLN A 135 -4.77 -4.96 4.91
N LEU A 136 -3.66 -5.70 4.75
CA LEU A 136 -3.36 -6.40 3.51
C LEU A 136 -4.41 -7.46 3.16
N GLU A 137 -4.89 -8.23 4.14
CA GLU A 137 -6.00 -9.17 3.89
C GLU A 137 -7.30 -8.47 3.48
N SER A 138 -7.63 -7.35 4.12
CA SER A 138 -8.78 -6.54 3.77
C SER A 138 -8.68 -6.01 2.33
N LEU A 139 -7.48 -5.60 1.91
CA LEU A 139 -7.19 -5.20 0.54
C LEU A 139 -7.43 -6.36 -0.44
N ALA A 140 -6.87 -7.54 -0.16
CA ALA A 140 -7.04 -8.73 -1.01
C ALA A 140 -8.52 -9.10 -1.17
N ARG A 141 -9.31 -9.10 -0.07
CA ARG A 141 -10.75 -9.41 -0.10
C ARG A 141 -11.53 -8.43 -0.97
N ARG A 142 -11.26 -7.12 -0.83
CA ARG A 142 -11.91 -6.07 -1.65
C ARG A 142 -11.64 -6.26 -3.14
N THR A 143 -10.45 -6.75 -3.50
CA THR A 143 -10.09 -6.99 -4.90
C THR A 143 -10.57 -8.32 -5.46
N GLY A 144 -10.90 -9.30 -4.62
CA GLY A 144 -11.42 -10.62 -5.02
C GLY A 144 -12.92 -10.66 -5.27
N ALA A 145 -13.68 -9.63 -4.87
CA ALA A 145 -15.14 -9.62 -4.92
C ALA A 145 -15.76 -9.48 -6.34
N PHE A 146 -14.95 -9.35 -7.40
CA PHE A 146 -15.44 -9.24 -8.79
C PHE A 146 -14.80 -10.26 -9.75
N SER A 147 -14.24 -11.35 -9.22
CA SER A 147 -13.79 -12.48 -10.03
C SER A 147 -14.92 -13.50 -10.23
N ARG A 148 -16.02 -13.10 -10.86
CA ARG A 148 -17.01 -14.00 -11.48
C ARG A 148 -17.57 -13.36 -12.74
#